data_AF-C1D5A6-F1
#
_entry.id   AF-C1D5A6-F1
#
_cell.length_a   1.000
_cell.length_b   1.000
_cell.length_c   1.000
_cell.angle_alpha   90.00
_cell.angle_beta   90.00
_cell.angle_gamma   90.00
#
_symmetry.space_group_name_H-M   'P 1'
#
loop_
_entity.id
_entity.type
_entity.pdbx_description
1 polymer ?
#
loop_
_entity_poly.entity_id
_entity_poly.type
_entity_poly.pdbx_seq_one_letter_code
_entity_poly.pdbx_strand_id
1 'polypeptide(L)'
;MTTYMNIDAGNHRLEIGSTWYRKSVQRSPVNTECKLLLLKHAFEQLGCIAVEFRTHWLNHASRNAIERLGARLDGVLRSHLVLPDGSVRDTCVYSILCQEWPAVQQHLAYQLTRPRD
;
A
#
# COMPACT_ATOMS: atom_id res chain seq x y z
N MET A 1 -4.80 10.81 5.62
CA MET A 1 -5.85 10.02 4.94
C MET A 1 -5.19 8.92 4.13
N THR A 2 -5.79 7.74 4.07
CA THR A 2 -5.50 6.66 3.11
C THR A 2 -6.84 6.01 2.77
N THR A 3 -7.04 5.58 1.52
CA THR A 3 -8.35 5.13 1.04
C THR A 3 -8.25 3.89 0.16
N TYR A 4 -9.37 3.18 0.00
CA TYR A 4 -9.56 2.27 -1.13
C TYR A 4 -9.77 3.06 -2.42
N MET A 5 -9.25 2.53 -3.52
CA MET A 5 -9.36 3.06 -4.87
C MET A 5 -9.38 1.90 -5.86
N ASN A 6 -9.69 2.17 -7.14
CA ASN A 6 -9.61 1.19 -8.23
C ASN A 6 -10.25 -0.17 -7.86
N ILE A 7 -11.44 -0.12 -7.26
CA ILE A 7 -12.14 -1.31 -6.77
C ILE A 7 -12.63 -2.10 -7.98
N ASP A 8 -12.25 -3.37 -8.05
CA ASP A 8 -12.73 -4.33 -9.02
C ASP A 8 -13.33 -5.51 -8.24
N ALA A 9 -14.63 -5.39 -7.95
CA ALA A 9 -15.36 -6.40 -7.20
C ALA A 9 -15.46 -7.72 -7.96
N GLY A 10 -15.53 -7.68 -9.31
CA GLY A 10 -15.61 -8.89 -10.14
C GLY A 10 -14.33 -9.72 -10.08
N ASN A 11 -13.17 -9.07 -9.96
CA ASN A 11 -11.88 -9.74 -9.79
C ASN A 11 -11.40 -9.78 -8.34
N HIS A 12 -12.27 -9.45 -7.37
CA HIS A 12 -12.02 -9.52 -5.94
C HIS A 12 -10.73 -8.78 -5.53
N ARG A 13 -10.56 -7.55 -6.01
CA ARG A 13 -9.35 -6.76 -5.72
C ARG A 13 -9.64 -5.27 -5.61
N LEU A 14 -8.71 -4.57 -4.98
CA LEU A 14 -8.74 -3.11 -4.86
C LEU A 14 -7.32 -2.58 -4.68
N GLU A 15 -7.16 -1.27 -4.79
CA GLU A 15 -5.94 -0.56 -4.45
C GLU A 15 -6.11 0.17 -3.11
N ILE A 16 -5.09 0.13 -2.25
CA ILE A 16 -4.98 1.09 -1.13
C ILE A 16 -3.98 2.18 -1.52
N GLY A 17 -4.48 3.41 -1.68
CA GLY A 17 -3.64 4.54 -2.06
C GLY A 17 -4.15 5.86 -1.49
N SER A 18 -3.93 6.94 -2.25
CA SER A 18 -4.20 8.34 -1.84
C SER A 18 -3.76 8.62 -0.39
N THR A 19 -2.59 8.09 -0.05
CA THR A 19 -2.06 8.16 1.31
C THR A 19 -1.33 9.48 1.52
N TRP A 20 -1.90 10.36 2.31
CA TRP A 20 -1.32 11.66 2.64
C TRP A 20 -1.50 11.98 4.13
N TYR A 21 -0.38 12.22 4.83
CA TYR A 21 -0.38 12.55 6.25
C TYR A 21 0.37 13.86 6.49
N ARG A 22 -0.09 14.62 7.49
CA ARG A 22 0.63 15.79 8.01
C ARG A 22 2.05 15.38 8.42
N LYS A 23 3.03 16.25 8.16
CA LYS A 23 4.45 16.00 8.47
C LYS A 23 4.69 15.55 9.91
N SER A 24 3.94 16.09 10.88
CA SER A 24 4.06 15.77 12.31
C SER A 24 3.77 14.30 12.67
N VAL A 25 3.03 13.57 11.82
CA VAL A 25 2.72 12.14 12.05
C VAL A 25 3.40 11.24 11.03
N GLN A 26 4.24 11.77 10.15
CA GLN A 26 5.05 10.94 9.27
C GLN A 26 6.09 10.20 10.11
N ARG A 27 6.41 8.96 9.73
CA ARG A 27 7.27 8.04 10.50
C ARG A 27 6.72 7.63 11.88
N SER A 28 5.49 8.02 12.22
CA SER A 28 4.73 7.56 13.39
C SER A 28 3.97 6.25 13.10
N PRO A 29 3.31 5.60 14.09
CA PRO A 29 2.61 4.33 13.87
C PRO A 29 1.33 4.47 13.03
N VAL A 30 0.83 5.69 12.86
CA VAL A 30 -0.44 5.99 12.18
C VAL A 30 -0.58 5.28 10.83
N ASN A 31 0.43 5.34 9.95
CA ASN A 31 0.31 4.68 8.65
C ASN A 31 0.25 3.15 8.79
N THR A 32 1.07 2.56 9.67
CA THR A 32 1.07 1.10 9.90
C THR A 32 -0.29 0.64 10.41
N GLU A 33 -0.88 1.35 11.37
CA GLU A 33 -2.18 1.03 11.95
C GLU A 33 -3.31 1.18 10.92
N CYS A 34 -3.35 2.28 10.17
CA CYS A 34 -4.35 2.45 9.11
C CYS A 34 -4.24 1.34 8.04
N LYS A 35 -3.04 0.96 7.61
CA LYS A 35 -2.84 -0.10 6.62
C LYS A 35 -3.25 -1.45 7.17
N LEU A 36 -2.96 -1.75 8.44
CA LEU A 36 -3.42 -2.97 9.10
C LEU A 36 -4.96 -3.06 9.07
N LEU A 37 -5.66 -1.98 9.46
CA LEU A 37 -7.13 -1.96 9.48
C LEU A 37 -7.73 -2.13 8.08
N LEU A 38 -7.20 -1.43 7.08
CA LEU A 38 -7.69 -1.53 5.71
C LEU A 38 -7.38 -2.91 5.09
N LEU A 39 -6.16 -3.42 5.23
CA LEU A 39 -5.82 -4.74 4.71
C LEU A 39 -6.66 -5.83 5.40
N LYS A 40 -6.85 -5.74 6.72
CA LYS A 40 -7.70 -6.66 7.48
C LYS A 40 -9.12 -6.68 6.92
N HIS A 41 -9.73 -5.52 6.73
CA HIS A 41 -11.06 -5.45 6.16
C HIS A 41 -11.13 -5.98 4.72
N ALA A 42 -10.17 -5.62 3.87
CA ALA A 42 -10.14 -6.08 2.48
C ALA A 42 -10.03 -7.61 2.36
N PHE A 43 -9.13 -8.24 3.12
CA PHE A 43 -8.94 -9.69 3.05
C PHE A 43 -10.01 -10.48 3.82
N GLU A 44 -10.34 -10.06 5.04
CA GLU A 44 -11.18 -10.87 5.94
C GLU A 44 -12.68 -10.60 5.78
N GLN A 45 -13.08 -9.41 5.32
CA GLN A 45 -14.50 -9.04 5.20
C GLN A 45 -14.94 -8.96 3.73
N LEU A 46 -14.10 -8.39 2.86
CA LEU A 46 -14.44 -8.25 1.43
C LEU A 46 -14.00 -9.45 0.59
N GLY A 47 -13.20 -10.36 1.14
CA GLY A 47 -12.73 -11.55 0.43
C GLY A 47 -11.83 -11.23 -0.77
N CYS A 48 -11.06 -10.13 -0.70
CA CYS A 48 -10.13 -9.78 -1.76
C CYS A 48 -9.05 -10.87 -1.93
N ILE A 49 -8.75 -11.25 -3.18
CA ILE A 49 -7.63 -12.17 -3.49
C ILE A 49 -6.30 -11.42 -3.57
N ALA A 50 -6.33 -10.12 -3.85
CA ALA A 50 -5.17 -9.25 -3.92
C ALA A 50 -5.54 -7.80 -3.53
N VAL A 51 -4.59 -7.13 -2.88
CA VAL A 51 -4.66 -5.69 -2.59
C VAL A 51 -3.43 -5.01 -3.17
N GLU A 52 -3.65 -4.01 -4.02
CA GLU A 52 -2.60 -3.31 -4.76
C GLU A 52 -2.15 -2.02 -4.07
N PHE A 53 -0.92 -1.60 -4.38
CA PHE A 53 -0.37 -0.29 -4.07
C PHE A 53 0.38 0.23 -5.28
N ARG A 54 0.15 1.51 -5.63
CA ARG A 54 0.85 2.15 -6.75
C ARG A 54 1.56 3.40 -6.30
N THR A 55 2.79 3.58 -6.77
CA THR A 55 3.55 4.80 -6.48
C THR A 55 4.48 5.17 -7.63
N HIS A 56 4.98 6.39 -7.63
CA HIS A 56 5.91 6.85 -8.65
C HIS A 56 7.26 6.13 -8.47
N TRP A 57 7.90 5.74 -9.57
CA TRP A 57 9.23 5.11 -9.57
C TRP A 57 10.26 5.82 -8.69
N LEU A 58 10.39 7.15 -8.82
CA LEU A 58 11.30 7.98 -8.04
C LEU A 58 10.87 8.21 -6.57
N ASN A 59 9.66 7.82 -6.16
CA ASN A 59 9.19 8.01 -4.78
C ASN A 59 9.69 6.89 -3.86
N HIS A 60 11.00 6.87 -3.62
CA HIS A 60 11.67 5.86 -2.80
C HIS A 60 11.10 5.77 -1.38
N ALA A 61 10.69 6.90 -0.80
CA ALA A 61 10.08 6.90 0.54
C ALA A 61 8.79 6.07 0.57
N SER A 62 7.91 6.26 -0.42
CA SER A 62 6.68 5.47 -0.54
C SER A 62 6.97 4.01 -0.88
N ARG A 63 7.94 3.73 -1.76
CA ARG A 63 8.34 2.37 -2.14
C ARG A 63 8.84 1.59 -0.94
N ASN A 64 9.79 2.14 -0.19
CA ASN A 64 10.30 1.54 1.03
C ASN A 64 9.19 1.34 2.08
N ALA A 65 8.25 2.29 2.17
CA ALA A 65 7.12 2.17 3.08
C ALA A 65 6.18 1.02 2.69
N ILE A 66 5.89 0.85 1.39
CA ILE A 66 5.05 -0.23 0.84
C ILE A 66 5.75 -1.59 1.03
N GLU A 67 7.03 -1.69 0.67
CA GLU A 67 7.83 -2.91 0.84
C GLU A 67 7.91 -3.32 2.32
N ARG A 68 8.04 -2.34 3.23
CA ARG A 68 8.01 -2.61 4.68
C ARG A 68 6.67 -3.12 5.19
N LEU A 69 5.55 -2.90 4.48
CA LEU A 69 4.28 -3.55 4.82
C LEU A 69 4.32 -5.06 4.56
N GLY A 70 5.24 -5.53 3.71
CA GLY A 70 5.27 -6.91 3.20
C GLY A 70 4.70 -7.06 1.79
N ALA A 71 4.37 -5.95 1.11
CA ALA A 71 3.94 -5.99 -0.29
C ALA A 71 5.12 -6.29 -1.23
N ARG A 72 4.84 -7.04 -2.30
CA ARG A 72 5.83 -7.42 -3.33
C ARG A 72 5.69 -6.56 -4.57
N LEU A 73 6.81 -6.26 -5.23
CA LEU A 73 6.82 -5.52 -6.49
C LEU A 73 6.39 -6.46 -7.62
N ASP A 74 5.22 -6.21 -8.20
CA ASP A 74 4.72 -6.98 -9.35
C ASP A 74 5.35 -6.50 -10.65
N GLY A 75 5.66 -5.20 -10.75
CA GLY A 75 6.34 -4.64 -11.91
C GLY A 75 6.35 -3.12 -11.97
N VAL A 76 6.92 -2.60 -13.06
CA VAL A 76 6.98 -1.17 -13.36
C VAL A 76 6.32 -0.92 -14.69
N LEU A 77 5.25 -0.13 -14.67
CA LEU A 77 4.62 0.39 -15.87
C LEU A 77 5.44 1.60 -16.34
N ARG A 78 6.19 1.41 -17.44
CA ARG A 78 7.02 2.45 -18.04
C ARG A 78 6.14 3.43 -18.81
N SER A 79 6.42 4.73 -18.66
CA SER A 79 5.65 5.82 -19.29
C SER A 79 4.14 5.70 -19.06
N HIS A 80 3.75 5.28 -17.86
CA HIS A 80 2.37 4.96 -17.51
C HIS A 80 1.44 6.19 -17.56
N LEU A 81 1.92 7.35 -17.14
CA LEU A 81 1.12 8.58 -17.06
C LEU A 81 1.92 9.79 -17.53
N VAL A 82 1.23 10.76 -18.14
CA VAL A 82 1.73 12.14 -18.31
C VAL A 82 1.14 12.97 -17.16
N LEU A 83 2.00 13.62 -16.39
CA LEU A 83 1.60 14.45 -15.26
C LEU A 83 1.15 15.85 -15.74
N PRO A 84 0.44 16.63 -14.90
CA PRO A 84 -0.04 17.96 -15.29
C PRO A 84 1.06 18.95 -15.71
N ASP A 85 2.30 18.73 -15.28
CA ASP A 85 3.48 19.53 -15.66
C ASP A 85 4.13 19.07 -16.98
N GLY A 86 3.55 18.07 -17.66
CA GLY A 86 4.05 17.49 -18.90
C GLY A 86 5.13 16.42 -18.72
N SER A 87 5.57 16.16 -17.48
CA SER A 87 6.54 15.09 -17.21
C SER A 87 5.91 13.70 -17.34
N VAL A 88 6.74 12.70 -17.69
CA VAL A 88 6.30 11.31 -17.84
C VAL A 88 6.64 10.51 -16.59
N ARG A 89 5.65 9.77 -16.09
CA ARG A 89 5.74 8.98 -14.86
C ARG A 89 5.78 7.48 -15.15
N ASP A 90 6.82 6.84 -14.61
CA ASP A 90 6.85 5.40 -14.38
C ASP A 90 6.13 5.05 -13.06
N THR A 91 5.32 4.01 -13.08
CA THR A 91 4.55 3.57 -11.91
C THR A 91 5.01 2.20 -11.44
N CYS A 92 5.49 2.13 -10.21
CA CYS A 92 5.67 0.85 -9.53
C CYS A 92 4.31 0.33 -9.08
N VAL A 93 4.02 -0.94 -9.38
CA VAL A 93 2.85 -1.67 -8.93
C VAL A 93 3.30 -2.74 -7.96
N TYR A 94 2.72 -2.72 -6.76
CA TYR A 94 2.94 -3.72 -5.73
C TYR A 94 1.64 -4.38 -5.33
N SER A 95 1.70 -5.59 -4.80
CA SER A 95 0.54 -6.28 -4.23
C SER A 95 0.86 -7.05 -2.95
N ILE A 96 -0.19 -7.32 -2.19
CA ILE A 96 -0.24 -8.37 -1.17
C ILE A 96 -1.33 -9.34 -1.61
N LEU A 97 -1.05 -10.63 -1.61
CA LEU A 97 -2.02 -11.67 -1.94
C LEU A 97 -2.72 -12.21 -0.68
N CYS A 98 -3.93 -12.74 -0.83
CA CYS A 98 -4.70 -13.29 0.29
C CYS A 98 -3.94 -14.37 1.09
N GLN A 99 -3.18 -15.21 0.40
CA GLN A 99 -2.32 -16.25 1.01
C GLN A 99 -1.11 -15.68 1.78
N GLU A 100 -0.70 -14.45 1.48
CA GLU A 100 0.38 -13.75 2.18
C GLU A 100 -0.15 -12.95 3.39
N TRP A 101 -1.46 -12.67 3.42
CA TRP A 101 -2.09 -11.84 4.44
C TRP A 101 -1.81 -12.28 5.89
N PRO A 102 -1.93 -13.56 6.28
CA PRO A 102 -1.70 -13.95 7.67
C PRO A 102 -0.31 -13.57 8.19
N ALA A 103 0.73 -13.74 7.37
CA ALA A 103 2.09 -13.36 7.71
C ALA A 103 2.27 -11.84 7.77
N VAL A 104 1.69 -11.12 6.80
CA VAL A 104 1.69 -9.65 6.78
C VAL A 104 0.98 -9.06 8.00
N GLN A 105 -0.17 -9.61 8.38
CA GLN A 105 -0.94 -9.18 9.54
C GLN A 105 -0.13 -9.30 10.83
N GLN A 106 0.52 -10.45 11.05
CA GLN A 106 1.37 -10.67 12.21
C GLN A 106 2.56 -9.70 12.24
N HIS A 107 3.21 -9.48 11.09
CA HIS A 107 4.29 -8.51 10.97
C HIS A 107 3.82 -7.09 11.31
N LEU A 108 2.70 -6.63 10.75
CA LEU A 108 2.18 -5.29 11.03
C LEU A 108 1.78 -5.13 12.51
N ALA A 109 1.17 -6.14 13.12
CA ALA A 109 0.86 -6.14 14.55
C ALA A 109 2.13 -6.02 15.40
N TYR A 110 3.18 -6.78 15.07
CA TYR A 110 4.48 -6.66 15.74
C TYR A 110 5.12 -5.28 15.57
N GLN A 111 5.05 -4.68 14.37
CA GLN A 111 5.58 -3.33 14.13
C GLN A 111 4.88 -2.23 14.95
N LEU A 112 3.66 -2.49 15.44
CA LEU A 112 2.95 -1.58 16.34
C LEU A 112 3.37 -1.75 17.80
N THR A 113 3.88 -2.91 18.20
CA THR A 113 4.37 -3.16 19.57
C THR A 113 5.83 -2.77 19.78
N ARG A 114 6.61 -2.57 18.70
CA ARG A 114 8.03 -2.20 18.81
C ARG A 114 8.19 -0.79 19.39
N PRO A 115 9.06 -0.61 20.39
CA PRO A 115 9.54 0.71 20.81
C PRO A 115 10.13 1.45 19.61
N ARG A 116 9.87 2.76 19.53
CA ARG A 116 10.41 3.62 18.47
C ARG A 116 11.36 4.62 19.11
N ASP A 117 12.63 4.50 18.77
CA ASP A 117 13.68 5.46 19.09
C ASP A 117 13.55 6.74 18.24
#